data_AF-A0A8T2MFN8-F1
#
_entry.id   AF-A0A8T2MFN8-F1
#
_cell.length_a   1.000
_cell.length_b   1.000
_cell.length_c   1.000
_cell.angle_alpha   90.00
_cell.angle_beta   90.00
_cell.angle_gamma   90.00
#
_symmetry.space_group_name_H-M   'P 1'
#
loop_
_entity.id
_entity.type
_entity.pdbx_description
1 polymer ?
#
loop_
_entity_poly.entity_id
_entity_poly.type
_entity_poly.pdbx_seq_one_letter_code
_entity_poly.pdbx_strand_id
1 'polypeptide(L)'
;MLNFYLLFIVLHVSEGCTLENTEKTVKITAHRGGSVLLPCYCTDLRSKPERLIWNKHNRTTNQLDIISSESYGYRKRIQLFNHLSPANLSLLISHLTEEDAGDYWCDVENDKYVFIKLKIEEFREQSSPSSSLTPTKDTRLVKTPETSMYYLIFLPALLLLLGAGGAVFHKYRGQRLGQMESRDQRGRRREEQETQDQVMYSTIVHSNTTRTSTVIGAGEKIEYATIRLN
;
A
#
# COMPACT_ATOMS: atom_id res chain seq x y z
N MET A 1 -17.47 -9.70 3.78
CA MET A 1 -16.70 -8.50 3.37
C MET A 1 -15.84 -7.96 4.52
N LEU A 2 -16.40 -7.46 5.63
CA LEU A 2 -15.61 -6.83 6.72
C LEU A 2 -14.46 -7.72 7.25
N ASN A 3 -14.68 -9.03 7.45
CA ASN A 3 -13.63 -9.96 7.90
C ASN A 3 -12.46 -10.13 6.93
N PHE A 4 -12.67 -9.96 5.61
CA PHE A 4 -11.56 -9.95 4.65
C PHE A 4 -10.72 -8.66 4.78
N TYR A 5 -11.37 -7.52 5.01
CA TYR A 5 -10.68 -6.25 5.28
C TYR A 5 -9.81 -6.33 6.55
N LEU A 6 -10.31 -6.96 7.61
CA LEU A 6 -9.52 -7.21 8.83
C LEU A 6 -8.30 -8.10 8.57
N LEU A 7 -8.45 -9.16 7.76
CA LEU A 7 -7.33 -10.01 7.32
C LEU A 7 -6.27 -9.24 6.52
N PHE A 8 -6.67 -8.31 5.63
CA PHE A 8 -5.73 -7.45 4.90
C PHE A 8 -5.03 -6.43 5.80
N ILE A 9 -5.65 -5.96 6.88
CA ILE A 9 -4.98 -5.07 7.86
C ILE A 9 -3.91 -5.84 8.65
N VAL A 10 -4.19 -7.10 9.03
CA VAL A 10 -3.25 -7.97 9.73
C VAL A 10 -2.07 -8.41 8.84
N LEU A 11 -2.30 -8.59 7.53
CA LEU A 11 -1.26 -8.88 6.54
C LEU A 11 -0.49 -7.63 6.07
N HIS A 12 -0.09 -6.75 7.00
CA HIS A 12 1.06 -5.89 6.79
C HIS A 12 2.34 -6.74 6.82
N VAL A 13 2.65 -7.38 5.69
CA VAL A 13 4.01 -7.87 5.43
C VAL A 13 4.92 -6.65 5.47
N SER A 14 5.77 -6.56 6.48
CA SER A 14 6.80 -5.53 6.55
C SER A 14 7.81 -5.77 5.44
N GLU A 15 7.84 -4.90 4.44
CA GLU A 15 8.95 -4.89 3.48
C GLU A 15 10.25 -4.63 4.25
N GLY A 16 11.17 -5.60 4.18
CA GLY A 16 12.44 -5.56 4.90
C GLY A 16 13.27 -4.35 4.50
N CYS A 17 14.12 -3.87 5.41
CA CYS A 17 14.81 -2.59 5.29
C CYS A 17 15.50 -2.47 3.93
N THR A 18 15.11 -1.47 3.13
CA THR A 18 15.79 -1.12 1.89
C THR A 18 16.57 0.16 2.13
N LEU A 19 17.90 0.05 2.14
CA LEU A 19 18.78 1.13 2.57
C LEU A 19 18.90 2.20 1.50
N GLU A 20 18.80 3.47 1.90
CA GLU A 20 19.33 4.54 1.07
C GLU A 20 20.86 4.44 1.01
N ASN A 21 21.46 4.94 -0.08
CA ASN A 21 22.89 4.83 -0.37
C ASN A 21 23.46 3.40 -0.49
N THR A 22 22.63 2.35 -0.60
CA THR A 22 23.09 1.02 -1.07
C THR A 22 23.94 1.15 -2.35
N GLU A 23 24.98 0.32 -2.48
CA GLU A 23 25.99 0.33 -3.57
C GLU A 23 26.88 1.59 -3.65
N LYS A 24 26.66 2.63 -2.84
CA LYS A 24 27.39 3.91 -2.93
C LYS A 24 28.37 4.08 -1.76
N THR A 25 29.59 4.52 -2.08
CA THR A 25 30.55 4.99 -1.07
C THR A 25 30.18 6.38 -0.58
N VAL A 26 29.68 6.49 0.65
CA VAL A 26 29.52 7.78 1.33
C VAL A 26 30.91 8.26 1.79
N LYS A 27 31.21 9.55 1.61
CA LYS A 27 32.48 10.15 2.05
C LYS A 27 32.17 11.31 2.99
N ILE A 28 32.69 11.25 4.21
CA ILE A 28 32.43 12.24 5.25
C ILE A 28 33.77 12.77 5.77
N THR A 29 33.81 14.06 6.08
CA THR A 29 34.96 14.72 6.72
C THR A 29 34.44 15.44 7.96
N ALA A 30 35.12 15.27 9.09
CA ALA A 30 34.77 15.85 10.38
C ALA A 30 36.04 16.32 11.10
N HIS A 31 35.90 17.15 12.13
CA HIS A 31 37.04 17.71 12.86
C HIS A 31 37.34 16.95 14.15
N ARG A 32 38.63 16.84 14.48
CA ARG A 32 39.12 16.29 15.77
C ARG A 32 38.49 17.04 16.94
N GLY A 33 38.06 16.30 17.96
CA GLY A 33 37.28 16.79 19.11
C GLY A 33 35.78 16.98 18.84
N GLY A 34 35.35 17.06 17.57
CA GLY A 34 33.95 17.20 17.18
C GLY A 34 33.13 15.90 17.27
N SER A 35 31.99 15.89 16.59
CA SER A 35 31.09 14.74 16.47
C SER A 35 30.67 14.56 15.01
N VAL A 36 30.35 13.32 14.60
CA VAL A 36 29.89 12.99 13.25
C VAL A 36 28.73 12.00 13.32
N LEU A 37 27.72 12.20 12.46
CA LEU A 37 26.66 11.23 12.22
C LEU A 37 27.00 10.44 10.95
N LEU A 38 27.26 9.14 11.09
CA LEU A 38 27.42 8.22 9.97
C LEU A 38 26.02 7.76 9.52
N PRO A 39 25.56 8.14 8.31
CA PRO A 39 24.19 7.93 7.89
C PRO A 39 23.96 6.46 7.50
N CYS A 40 22.87 5.90 8.02
CA CYS A 40 22.33 4.62 7.56
C CYS A 40 20.83 4.61 7.86
N TYR A 41 19.98 4.40 6.84
CA TYR A 41 18.54 4.50 7.01
C TYR A 41 17.76 3.71 5.96
N CYS A 42 16.62 3.17 6.37
CA CYS A 42 15.67 2.51 5.48
C CYS A 42 14.77 3.54 4.77
N THR A 43 14.36 3.26 3.53
CA THR A 43 13.50 4.15 2.74
C THR A 43 12.02 4.13 3.16
N ASP A 44 11.47 3.01 3.68
CA ASP A 44 10.22 3.06 4.46
C ASP A 44 10.58 3.40 5.91
N LEU A 45 10.04 4.52 6.40
CA LEU A 45 10.21 5.03 7.76
C LEU A 45 9.68 4.07 8.85
N ARG A 46 8.88 3.07 8.47
CA ARG A 46 8.34 2.01 9.33
C ARG A 46 9.16 0.72 9.31
N SER A 47 10.10 0.54 8.38
CA SER A 47 10.99 -0.62 8.39
C SER A 47 11.78 -0.65 9.70
N LYS A 48 11.84 -1.83 10.31
CA LYS A 48 12.67 -2.11 11.49
C LYS A 48 13.42 -3.41 11.20
N PRO A 49 14.68 -3.37 10.76
CA PRO A 49 15.43 -4.58 10.47
C PRO A 49 15.65 -5.41 11.73
N GLU A 50 15.69 -6.73 11.59
CA GLU A 50 15.97 -7.66 12.70
C GLU A 50 17.45 -7.58 13.12
N ARG A 51 18.34 -7.35 12.15
CA ARG A 51 19.79 -7.24 12.34
C ARG A 51 20.29 -5.87 11.88
N LEU A 52 21.03 -5.20 12.78
CA LEU A 52 21.88 -4.04 12.49
C LEU A 52 23.22 -4.28 13.18
N ILE A 53 24.32 -4.19 12.43
CA ILE A 53 25.69 -4.20 12.97
C ILE A 53 26.43 -3.01 12.34
N TRP A 54 27.14 -2.26 13.18
CA TRP A 54 28.12 -1.27 12.71
C TRP A 54 29.52 -1.86 12.83
N ASN A 55 30.28 -1.84 11.74
CA ASN A 55 31.63 -2.37 11.66
C ASN A 55 32.62 -1.28 11.23
N LYS A 56 33.87 -1.39 11.70
CA LYS A 56 35.02 -0.62 11.19
C LYS A 56 36.07 -1.57 10.64
N HIS A 57 36.69 -1.24 9.51
CA HIS A 57 37.87 -1.97 9.09
C HIS A 57 39.09 -1.63 9.94
N ASN A 58 39.65 -2.66 10.57
CA ASN A 58 40.90 -2.61 11.30
C ASN A 58 42.05 -2.94 10.34
N ARG A 59 42.87 -1.93 10.02
CA ARG A 59 43.99 -2.06 9.08
C ARG A 59 45.19 -2.84 9.63
N THR A 60 45.23 -3.09 10.95
CA THR A 60 46.32 -3.85 11.61
C THR A 60 46.04 -5.35 11.58
N THR A 61 44.79 -5.77 11.80
CA THR A 61 44.35 -7.18 11.71
C THR A 61 43.84 -7.56 10.32
N ASN A 62 43.58 -6.56 9.46
CA ASN A 62 42.88 -6.70 8.17
C ASN A 62 41.47 -7.30 8.29
N GLN A 63 40.76 -7.00 9.39
CA GLN A 63 39.42 -7.53 9.69
C GLN A 63 38.37 -6.40 9.80
N LEU A 64 37.13 -6.77 10.10
CA LEU A 64 36.04 -5.87 10.47
C LEU A 64 35.78 -6.01 11.98
N ASP A 65 36.03 -4.94 12.73
CA ASP A 65 35.80 -4.85 14.17
C ASP A 65 34.39 -4.32 14.43
N ILE A 66 33.61 -5.03 15.26
CA ILE A 66 32.25 -4.62 15.65
C ILE A 66 32.33 -3.38 16.56
N ILE A 67 31.59 -2.34 16.18
CA ILE A 67 31.43 -1.11 16.95
C ILE A 67 30.34 -1.33 17.99
N SER A 68 30.73 -1.36 19.26
CA SER A 68 29.80 -1.46 20.40
C SER A 68 30.13 -0.42 21.47
N SER A 69 29.22 -0.24 22.43
CA SER A 69 29.45 0.58 23.63
C SER A 69 30.42 -0.05 24.62
N GLU A 70 30.85 -1.29 24.39
CA GLU A 70 31.80 -2.04 25.22
C GLU A 70 33.24 -1.91 24.70
N SER A 71 33.40 -1.84 23.37
CA SER A 71 34.68 -1.61 22.70
C SER A 71 35.34 -0.33 23.23
N TYR A 72 36.57 -0.46 23.78
CA TYR A 72 37.26 0.58 24.56
C TYR A 72 37.23 1.96 23.90
N GLY A 73 37.58 2.04 22.62
CA GLY A 73 37.61 3.29 21.86
C GLY A 73 36.25 3.97 21.65
N TYR A 74 35.14 3.24 21.72
CA TYR A 74 33.78 3.75 21.45
C TYR A 74 32.90 3.90 22.70
N ARG A 75 33.34 3.34 23.83
CA ARG A 75 32.63 3.37 25.11
C ARG A 75 32.21 4.78 25.51
N LYS A 76 30.91 4.98 25.72
CA LYS A 76 30.23 6.29 25.98
C LYS A 76 30.34 7.36 24.88
N ARG A 77 31.03 7.12 23.76
CA ARG A 77 31.15 8.09 22.66
C ARG A 77 30.10 7.94 21.57
N ILE A 78 29.46 6.76 21.47
CA ILE A 78 28.53 6.42 20.39
C ILE A 78 27.06 6.49 20.77
N GLN A 79 26.18 6.69 19.78
CA GLN A 79 24.72 6.68 19.94
C GLN A 79 23.99 6.15 18.68
N LEU A 80 22.87 5.46 18.86
CA LEU A 80 21.99 4.96 17.79
C LEU A 80 20.56 5.50 17.95
N PHE A 81 19.90 5.84 16.85
CA PHE A 81 18.60 6.54 16.83
C PHE A 81 17.39 5.62 16.55
N ASN A 82 17.64 4.33 16.31
CA ASN A 82 16.63 3.32 15.97
C ASN A 82 15.53 3.13 17.04
N HIS A 83 15.78 3.56 18.28
CA HIS A 83 14.79 3.56 19.37
C HIS A 83 13.76 4.70 19.28
N LEU A 84 14.05 5.78 18.56
CA LEU A 84 13.14 6.92 18.32
C LEU A 84 12.50 6.84 16.92
N SER A 85 13.24 6.33 15.94
CA SER A 85 12.81 6.17 14.55
C SER A 85 13.35 4.83 14.04
N PRO A 86 12.54 3.77 13.92
CA PRO A 86 13.02 2.41 13.63
C PRO A 86 13.85 2.30 12.34
N ALA A 87 13.53 3.11 11.33
CA ALA A 87 14.25 3.18 10.07
C ALA A 87 15.57 3.98 10.13
N ASN A 88 15.83 4.73 11.21
CA ASN A 88 17.08 5.48 11.37
C ASN A 88 18.14 4.64 12.11
N LEU A 89 18.99 4.00 11.32
CA LEU A 89 20.05 3.09 11.76
C LEU A 89 21.40 3.82 11.98
N SER A 90 21.42 5.14 11.82
CA SER A 90 22.62 5.98 11.81
C SER A 90 23.38 5.94 13.13
N LEU A 91 24.72 6.01 13.05
CA LEU A 91 25.62 5.99 14.19
C LEU A 91 26.19 7.39 14.43
N LEU A 92 25.88 7.99 15.58
CA LEU A 92 26.61 9.16 16.07
C LEU A 92 27.91 8.68 16.73
N ILE A 93 29.04 9.33 16.40
CA ILE A 93 30.31 9.21 17.12
C ILE A 93 30.70 10.61 17.60
N SER A 94 31.02 10.76 18.89
CA SER A 94 31.39 12.02 19.53
C SER A 94 32.83 12.05 20.04
N HIS A 95 33.37 13.24 20.28
CA HIS A 95 34.73 13.46 20.79
C HIS A 95 35.78 12.78 19.88
N LEU A 96 35.74 13.09 18.59
CA LEU A 96 36.49 12.38 17.55
C LEU A 96 38.00 12.47 17.72
N THR A 97 38.69 11.34 17.56
CA THR A 97 40.16 11.27 17.49
C THR A 97 40.61 11.01 16.05
N GLU A 98 41.91 11.18 15.75
CA GLU A 98 42.47 10.75 14.45
C GLU A 98 42.32 9.23 14.22
N GLU A 99 42.31 8.44 15.29
CA GLU A 99 42.04 7.00 15.22
C GLU A 99 40.63 6.70 14.71
N ASP A 100 39.64 7.60 14.87
CA ASP A 100 38.30 7.45 14.27
C ASP A 100 38.30 7.59 12.75
N ALA A 101 39.36 8.12 12.12
CA ALA A 101 39.46 8.09 10.67
C ALA A 101 39.51 6.64 10.14
N GLY A 102 38.88 6.39 9.00
CA GLY A 102 38.88 5.06 8.40
C GLY A 102 37.65 4.73 7.57
N ASP A 103 37.35 3.44 7.55
CA ASP A 103 36.41 2.79 6.66
C ASP A 103 35.38 2.03 7.51
N TYR A 104 34.10 2.30 7.27
CA TYR A 104 32.96 1.92 8.11
C TYR A 104 31.86 1.28 7.28
N TRP A 105 31.17 0.30 7.87
CA TRP A 105 30.02 -0.38 7.29
C TRP A 105 28.84 -0.29 8.26
N CYS A 106 27.67 0.04 7.72
CA CYS A 106 26.40 -0.26 8.35
C CYS A 106 25.86 -1.53 7.69
N ASP A 107 25.97 -2.67 8.35
CA ASP A 107 25.54 -3.98 7.85
C ASP A 107 24.17 -4.35 8.41
N VAL A 108 23.26 -4.72 7.51
CA VAL A 108 21.83 -4.92 7.80
C VAL A 108 21.38 -6.29 7.26
N GLU A 109 20.14 -6.68 7.51
CA GLU A 109 19.55 -7.93 7.02
C GLU A 109 19.65 -8.13 5.49
N ASN A 110 19.76 -9.38 5.05
CA ASN A 110 19.87 -9.79 3.64
C ASN A 110 21.09 -9.19 2.90
N ASP A 111 22.23 -9.15 3.58
CA ASP A 111 23.54 -8.69 3.07
C ASP A 111 23.55 -7.27 2.46
N LYS A 112 22.57 -6.44 2.85
CA LYS A 112 22.51 -5.02 2.50
C LYS A 112 23.42 -4.22 3.41
N TYR A 113 24.25 -3.35 2.83
CA TYR A 113 25.13 -2.47 3.59
C TYR A 113 25.28 -1.08 2.96
N VAL A 114 25.61 -0.08 3.80
CA VAL A 114 26.13 1.22 3.38
C VAL A 114 27.60 1.31 3.76
N PHE A 115 28.46 1.65 2.78
CA PHE A 115 29.90 1.83 2.99
C PHE A 115 30.24 3.33 3.15
N ILE A 116 30.88 3.68 4.27
CA ILE A 116 31.24 5.06 4.62
C ILE A 116 32.74 5.19 4.85
N LYS A 117 33.37 6.16 4.19
CA LYS A 117 34.77 6.56 4.43
C LYS A 117 34.80 7.86 5.23
N LEU A 118 35.25 7.78 6.48
CA LEU A 118 35.39 8.92 7.40
C LEU A 118 36.83 9.46 7.36
N LYS A 119 36.98 10.76 7.10
CA LYS A 119 38.20 11.53 7.31
C LYS A 119 38.07 12.39 8.57
N ILE A 120 39.17 12.50 9.30
CA ILE A 120 39.32 13.44 10.41
C ILE A 120 40.34 14.51 10.02
N GLU A 121 39.98 15.77 10.22
CA GLU A 121 40.85 16.92 10.02
C GLU A 121 41.13 17.61 11.37
N GLU A 122 42.30 18.21 11.53
CA GLU A 122 42.60 19.04 12.70
C GLU A 122 41.72 20.29 12.72
N PHE A 123 41.31 20.71 13.92
CA PHE A 123 40.70 22.03 14.08
C PHE A 123 41.79 23.10 13.99
N ARG A 124 41.88 23.76 12.83
CA ARG A 124 42.74 24.94 12.67
C ARG A 124 42.07 26.13 13.32
N GLU A 125 42.55 26.54 14.49
CA GLU A 125 42.26 27.87 15.03
C GLU A 125 42.79 28.92 14.05
N GLN A 126 41.90 29.45 13.21
CA GLN A 126 42.21 30.57 12.35
C GLN A 126 42.23 31.86 13.19
N SER A 127 43.38 32.07 13.83
CA SER A 127 43.64 33.17 14.76
C SER A 127 43.24 34.52 14.18
N SER A 128 42.09 35.00 14.64
CA SER A 128 41.46 36.24 14.21
C SER A 128 40.98 37.00 15.46
N PRO A 129 41.23 38.32 15.55
CA PRO A 129 41.08 39.05 16.80
C PRO A 129 39.61 39.25 17.19
N SER A 130 39.34 39.27 18.49
CA SER A 130 38.01 39.45 19.05
C SER A 130 37.33 40.73 18.55
N SER A 131 36.19 40.60 17.86
CA SER A 131 35.32 41.71 17.51
C SER A 131 33.84 41.40 17.79
N SER A 132 33.34 42.03 18.86
CA SER A 132 31.94 42.44 19.11
C SER A 132 30.78 41.48 18.79
N LEU A 133 29.99 41.16 19.83
CA LEU A 133 28.63 40.63 19.73
C LEU A 133 27.68 41.58 18.97
N THR A 134 26.88 41.04 18.04
CA THR A 134 25.64 41.68 17.54
C THR A 134 24.51 40.65 17.40
N PRO A 135 23.37 40.81 18.08
CA PRO A 135 22.26 39.85 18.01
C PRO A 135 21.31 40.14 16.83
N THR A 136 21.60 39.61 15.64
CA THR A 136 20.68 39.66 14.49
C THR A 136 19.49 38.72 14.69
N LYS A 137 18.33 39.28 15.06
CA LYS A 137 17.03 38.60 14.93
C LYS A 137 16.61 38.54 13.47
N ASP A 138 16.83 37.40 12.81
CA ASP A 138 16.15 37.08 11.56
C ASP A 138 15.18 35.90 11.74
N THR A 139 13.90 36.23 11.88
CA THR A 139 12.79 35.26 11.91
C THR A 139 12.03 35.29 10.58
N ARG A 140 12.63 34.69 9.55
CA ARG A 140 12.04 34.37 8.23
C ARG A 140 12.83 33.19 7.64
N LEU A 141 12.25 32.22 6.94
CA LEU A 141 10.84 31.95 6.64
C LEU A 141 10.69 30.42 6.48
N VAL A 142 9.71 29.79 7.12
CA VAL A 142 9.41 28.36 6.87
C VAL A 142 8.87 28.22 5.45
N LYS A 143 9.65 27.59 4.56
CA LYS A 143 9.27 27.35 3.17
C LYS A 143 8.90 25.88 2.95
N THR A 144 7.72 25.49 3.43
CA THR A 144 7.08 24.23 3.06
C THR A 144 6.18 24.44 1.83
N PRO A 145 6.30 23.59 0.78
CA PRO A 145 5.31 23.57 -0.31
C PRO A 145 4.73 22.17 -0.60
N GLU A 146 4.96 21.16 0.23
CA GLU A 146 4.53 19.78 -0.06
C GLU A 146 3.03 19.55 0.17
N THR A 147 2.45 20.15 1.20
CA THR A 147 0.97 20.17 1.39
C THR A 147 0.26 20.94 0.28
N SER A 148 0.89 21.95 -0.31
CA SER A 148 0.27 22.74 -1.39
C SER A 148 0.13 21.96 -2.69
N MET A 149 1.11 21.13 -3.05
CA MET A 149 1.07 20.37 -4.29
C MET A 149 -0.02 19.28 -4.25
N TYR A 150 -0.25 18.68 -3.08
CA TYR A 150 -1.30 17.70 -2.86
C TYR A 150 -2.68 18.23 -3.27
N TYR A 151 -3.10 19.39 -2.75
CA TYR A 151 -4.40 19.96 -3.11
C TYR A 151 -4.52 20.33 -4.60
N LEU A 152 -3.43 20.78 -5.23
CA LEU A 152 -3.42 21.12 -6.67
C LEU A 152 -3.64 19.90 -7.58
N ILE A 153 -3.25 18.70 -7.15
CA ILE A 153 -3.40 17.46 -7.94
C ILE A 153 -4.67 16.70 -7.53
N PHE A 154 -4.99 16.63 -6.23
CA PHE A 154 -6.09 15.81 -5.73
C PHE A 154 -7.48 16.45 -5.93
N LEU A 155 -7.62 17.79 -5.94
CA LEU A 155 -8.90 18.42 -6.30
C LEU A 155 -9.34 18.10 -7.74
N PRO A 156 -8.55 18.35 -8.80
CA PRO A 156 -8.99 18.04 -10.16
C PRO A 156 -9.18 16.54 -10.39
N ALA A 157 -8.37 15.67 -9.77
CA ALA A 157 -8.59 14.22 -9.81
C ALA A 157 -9.93 13.82 -9.18
N LEU A 158 -10.28 14.36 -8.01
CA LEU A 158 -11.56 14.11 -7.35
C LEU A 158 -12.75 14.63 -8.17
N LEU A 159 -12.63 15.82 -8.77
CA LEU A 159 -13.67 16.40 -9.63
C LEU A 159 -13.88 15.56 -10.90
N LEU A 160 -12.83 15.01 -11.51
CA LEU A 160 -12.93 14.09 -12.64
C LEU A 160 -13.61 12.77 -12.25
N LEU A 161 -13.29 12.20 -11.08
CA LEU A 161 -13.93 10.99 -10.56
C LEU A 161 -15.43 11.22 -10.26
N LEU A 162 -15.78 12.36 -9.65
CA LEU A 162 -17.17 12.73 -9.40
C LEU A 162 -17.94 13.02 -10.71
N GLY A 163 -17.31 13.65 -11.70
CA GLY A 163 -17.89 13.88 -13.02
C GLY A 163 -18.13 12.56 -13.78
N ALA A 164 -17.14 11.67 -13.82
CA ALA A 164 -17.27 10.35 -14.45
C ALA A 164 -18.31 9.47 -13.73
N GLY A 165 -18.28 9.42 -12.40
CA GLY A 165 -19.28 8.72 -11.59
C GLY A 165 -20.69 9.29 -11.80
N GLY A 166 -20.84 10.61 -11.86
CA GLY A 166 -22.08 11.30 -12.18
C GLY A 166 -22.60 10.97 -13.58
N ALA A 167 -21.74 10.94 -14.60
CA ALA A 167 -22.10 10.57 -15.97
C ALA A 167 -22.55 9.10 -16.08
N VAL A 168 -21.83 8.18 -15.41
CA VAL A 168 -22.21 6.75 -15.33
C VAL A 168 -23.53 6.59 -14.59
N PHE A 169 -23.72 7.27 -13.46
CA PHE A 169 -24.97 7.24 -12.71
C PHE A 169 -26.14 7.83 -13.50
N HIS A 170 -25.94 8.92 -14.24
CA HIS A 170 -26.96 9.51 -15.11
C HIS A 170 -27.34 8.56 -16.25
N LYS A 171 -26.36 7.92 -16.91
CA LYS A 171 -26.60 6.90 -17.94
C LYS A 171 -27.38 5.71 -17.39
N TYR A 172 -27.01 5.21 -16.21
CA TYR A 172 -27.70 4.12 -15.52
C TYR A 172 -29.14 4.51 -15.09
N ARG A 173 -29.36 5.74 -14.64
CA ARG A 173 -30.68 6.27 -14.29
C ARG A 173 -31.58 6.45 -15.52
N GLY A 174 -31.02 6.93 -16.63
CA GLY A 174 -31.71 7.02 -17.92
C GLY A 174 -32.13 5.65 -18.47
N GLN A 175 -31.26 4.64 -18.37
CA GLN A 175 -31.61 3.27 -18.73
C GLN A 175 -32.77 2.70 -17.90
N ARG A 176 -32.87 3.05 -16.60
CA ARG A 176 -34.04 2.65 -15.77
C ARG A 176 -35.34 3.32 -16.21
N LEU A 177 -35.32 4.59 -16.64
CA LEU A 177 -36.54 5.28 -17.10
C LEU A 177 -37.11 4.63 -18.37
N GLY A 178 -36.29 4.39 -19.40
CA GLY A 178 -36.74 3.70 -20.63
C GLY A 178 -37.25 2.27 -20.37
N GLN A 179 -36.76 1.60 -19.33
CA GLN A 179 -37.25 0.28 -18.93
C GLN A 179 -38.62 0.32 -18.23
N MET A 180 -39.03 1.46 -17.66
CA MET A 180 -40.39 1.66 -17.14
C MET A 180 -41.39 1.92 -18.28
N GLU A 181 -41.04 2.79 -19.22
CA GLU A 181 -41.86 3.10 -20.39
C GLU A 181 -42.12 1.87 -21.28
N SER A 182 -41.09 1.05 -21.52
CA SER A 182 -41.21 -0.23 -22.24
C SER A 182 -41.97 -1.33 -21.47
N ARG A 183 -42.19 -1.15 -20.15
CA ARG A 183 -43.08 -2.01 -19.35
C ARG A 183 -44.54 -1.55 -19.45
N ASP A 184 -44.81 -0.25 -19.39
CA ASP A 184 -46.17 0.31 -19.52
C ASP A 184 -46.82 -0.08 -20.87
N GLN A 185 -46.13 0.18 -21.99
CA GLN A 185 -46.60 -0.22 -23.32
C GLN A 185 -46.81 -1.74 -23.47
N ARG A 186 -46.11 -2.56 -22.67
CA ARG A 186 -46.24 -4.02 -22.68
C ARG A 186 -47.36 -4.53 -21.75
N GLY A 187 -47.74 -3.73 -20.75
CA GLY A 187 -48.97 -3.94 -19.99
C GLY A 187 -50.20 -3.63 -20.83
N ARG A 188 -50.24 -2.43 -21.44
CA ARG A 188 -51.36 -1.95 -22.26
C ARG A 188 -51.74 -2.92 -23.40
N ARG A 189 -50.74 -3.42 -24.13
CA ARG A 189 -50.95 -4.44 -25.18
C ARG A 189 -51.49 -5.78 -24.65
N ARG A 190 -51.21 -6.15 -23.39
CA ARG A 190 -51.78 -7.37 -22.79
C ARG A 190 -53.25 -7.19 -22.45
N GLU A 191 -53.63 -6.03 -21.89
CA GLU A 191 -55.02 -5.73 -21.59
C GLU A 191 -55.88 -5.67 -22.87
N GLU A 192 -55.36 -5.05 -23.94
CA GLU A 192 -55.99 -5.06 -25.27
C GLU A 192 -56.14 -6.51 -25.82
N GLN A 193 -55.11 -7.35 -25.66
CA GLN A 193 -55.11 -8.71 -26.20
C GLN A 193 -55.97 -9.70 -25.40
N GLU A 194 -55.97 -9.63 -24.05
CA GLU A 194 -56.88 -10.42 -23.21
C GLU A 194 -58.35 -10.04 -23.45
N THR A 195 -58.63 -8.75 -23.70
CA THR A 195 -59.97 -8.28 -24.09
C THR A 195 -60.41 -8.90 -25.43
N GLN A 196 -59.51 -8.99 -26.41
CA GLN A 196 -59.81 -9.58 -27.72
C GLN A 196 -60.06 -11.11 -27.63
N ASP A 197 -59.26 -11.84 -26.85
CA ASP A 197 -59.40 -13.29 -26.69
C ASP A 197 -60.69 -13.68 -25.94
N GLN A 198 -61.16 -12.89 -24.97
CA GLN A 198 -62.45 -13.11 -24.32
C GLN A 198 -63.63 -12.99 -25.30
N VAL A 199 -63.62 -11.98 -26.18
CA VAL A 199 -64.66 -11.82 -27.20
C VAL A 199 -64.68 -13.01 -28.15
N MET A 200 -63.50 -13.52 -28.56
CA MET A 200 -63.40 -14.70 -29.41
C MET A 200 -63.99 -15.96 -28.74
N TYR A 201 -63.67 -16.21 -27.45
CA TYR A 201 -64.20 -17.38 -26.73
C TYR A 201 -65.73 -17.36 -26.62
N SER A 202 -66.34 -16.18 -26.41
CA SER A 202 -67.80 -16.03 -26.33
C SER A 202 -68.55 -16.38 -27.63
N THR A 203 -67.84 -16.44 -28.76
CA THR A 203 -68.43 -16.61 -30.10
C THR A 203 -68.53 -18.09 -30.54
N ILE A 204 -67.79 -19.01 -29.91
CA ILE A 204 -67.60 -20.38 -30.43
C ILE A 204 -68.63 -21.40 -29.89
N VAL A 205 -69.37 -21.09 -28.82
CA VAL A 205 -70.33 -22.02 -28.20
C VAL A 205 -71.73 -21.89 -28.85
N HIS A 206 -71.93 -22.45 -30.06
CA HIS A 206 -73.26 -22.83 -30.58
C HIS A 206 -73.21 -23.71 -31.87
N SER A 207 -73.37 -25.04 -31.73
CA SER A 207 -74.13 -25.91 -32.68
C SER A 207 -74.08 -27.38 -32.22
N ASN A 208 -75.22 -28.07 -32.18
CA ASN A 208 -75.35 -29.43 -31.61
C ASN A 208 -75.96 -30.44 -32.62
N THR A 209 -75.73 -31.73 -32.39
CA THR A 209 -76.45 -32.89 -33.00
C THR A 209 -76.13 -33.12 -34.49
N THR A 210 -76.08 -34.30 -35.13
CA THR A 210 -76.45 -35.74 -34.90
C THR A 210 -75.36 -36.60 -35.63
N ARG A 211 -75.22 -37.95 -35.64
CA ARG A 211 -76.01 -39.12 -35.23
C ARG A 211 -75.10 -40.34 -34.95
N THR A 212 -75.60 -41.33 -34.21
CA THR A 212 -74.97 -42.60 -33.81
C THR A 212 -74.64 -43.57 -34.96
N SER A 213 -73.57 -44.35 -34.81
CA SER A 213 -73.45 -45.73 -35.32
C SER A 213 -72.55 -46.57 -34.39
N THR A 214 -72.89 -47.84 -34.18
CA THR A 214 -72.23 -48.78 -33.24
C THR A 214 -71.45 -49.86 -33.98
N VAL A 215 -70.43 -50.48 -33.35
CA VAL A 215 -70.15 -51.94 -33.38
C VAL A 215 -68.93 -52.33 -32.50
N ILE A 216 -69.14 -53.36 -31.66
CA ILE A 216 -68.26 -54.47 -31.19
C ILE A 216 -66.74 -54.39 -31.51
N GLY A 217 -65.80 -54.69 -30.59
CA GLY A 217 -65.89 -55.09 -29.17
C GLY A 217 -64.71 -55.96 -28.67
N ALA A 218 -64.85 -56.50 -27.45
CA ALA A 218 -64.02 -57.54 -26.79
C ALA A 218 -62.60 -57.22 -26.25
N GLY A 219 -62.38 -57.55 -24.96
CA GLY A 219 -61.28 -58.47 -24.61
C GLY A 219 -60.10 -58.01 -23.75
N GLU A 220 -60.27 -57.21 -22.69
CA GLU A 220 -59.16 -56.91 -21.76
C GLU A 220 -58.86 -58.07 -20.79
N LYS A 221 -57.58 -58.45 -20.66
CA LYS A 221 -57.04 -59.13 -19.47
C LYS A 221 -55.52 -58.89 -19.37
N ILE A 222 -55.07 -58.22 -18.30
CA ILE A 222 -53.65 -57.98 -18.02
C ILE A 222 -53.27 -58.71 -16.72
N GLU A 223 -52.18 -59.47 -16.76
CA GLU A 223 -51.65 -60.24 -15.64
C GLU A 223 -50.36 -59.59 -15.13
N TYR A 224 -50.19 -59.50 -13.81
CA TYR A 224 -49.09 -58.75 -13.17
C TYR A 224 -48.06 -59.70 -12.53
N ALA A 225 -46.78 -59.44 -12.81
CA ALA A 225 -45.66 -60.22 -12.26
C ALA A 225 -44.92 -59.43 -11.16
N THR A 226 -44.82 -60.00 -9.97
CA THR A 226 -44.14 -59.37 -8.81
C THR A 226 -42.64 -59.70 -8.80
N ILE A 227 -41.79 -58.68 -8.89
CA ILE A 227 -40.34 -58.82 -8.76
C ILE A 227 -39.97 -58.82 -7.26
N ARG A 228 -39.17 -59.81 -6.83
CA ARG A 228 -38.47 -59.77 -5.53
C ARG A 228 -37.06 -59.18 -5.71
N LEU A 229 -36.68 -58.30 -4.80
CA LEU A 229 -35.32 -57.77 -4.69
C LEU A 229 -34.51 -58.62 -3.69
N ASN A 230 -33.23 -58.83 -4.00
CA ASN A 230 -32.19 -59.32 -3.10
C ASN A 230 -30.81 -58.90 -3.66
#